data_AF-W6MPT7-F1
#
_entry.id   AF-W6MPT7-F1
#
_cell.length_a   1.000
_cell.length_b   1.000
_cell.length_c   1.000
_cell.angle_alpha   90.00
_cell.angle_beta   90.00
_cell.angle_gamma   90.00
#
_symmetry.space_group_name_H-M   'P 1'
#
loop_
_entity.id
_entity.type
_entity.pdbx_description
1 polymer ?
#
loop_
_entity_poly.entity_id
_entity_poly.type
_entity_poly.pdbx_seq_one_letter_code
_entity_poly.pdbx_strand_id
1 'polypeptide(L)'
;MSSYFDDSPHTPVDDVQAFYKPSVSPGVDEEDTLLQEKIRLQAASIAALGIKDTSEDNIYKTATFGGQAVHSVSEADMFNFDRVLPKQYIRFYDSNLSEIMDYIFSLYEQHSSQAILPAAVVYQCLRYAESKLESAELVESFLNLFLTRLRAVTNTKSGVMSVETSRMDIVMLSYWLSAVNSLYYYLYRDTACKFFTKYPKILQELATTLQSLITQLAFALNNRLEAFIDPCLLEYSSVPGVKDIIYKSDWHLFRPQKNHKTTYDEVLEMLYPPSIQEQMKPSPLKIIQTLGALMYVLELHHISDVIKQQTFSAVLYWLGATIFNRLLANKAYSSRARSLQIRLNVSTIEDWLRSNDFTPYKPSNIHFSSQDYPESIVGSQIRLQNVARFNNDLKNPLDASFFYNSLFKIGKYHLTPAIELLEFTQVMTTLGDLETLNKTVSSFTAVGPTHLLAVVKNYRYETEETKFAKLLKNDLKALSASGKLKLSHVLFYSGNEDNLFLNASHIFPVALPNLLELLHQHGFGVEAYDPSTAKAFQPMLPLDVVDAIDNIYDQQESRAREYERYGNNTSEDEDEGEDGSKPTGADDSFKGTEMFKEVKMPSGLVHKTWERENEDEINPWA
;
A
#
# COMPACT_ATOMS: atom_id res chain seq x y z
N MET A 1 9.20 20.65 -79.98
CA MET A 1 9.66 22.02 -79.71
C MET A 1 10.14 22.03 -78.27
N SER A 2 11.40 22.23 -77.91
CA SER A 2 12.66 22.53 -78.59
C SER A 2 13.73 22.24 -77.50
N SER A 3 14.69 21.34 -77.73
CA SER A 3 16.13 21.62 -77.98
C SER A 3 16.78 22.48 -76.87
N TYR A 4 17.91 22.10 -76.26
CA TYR A 4 19.27 21.91 -76.82
C TYR A 4 20.08 21.05 -75.80
N PHE A 5 20.85 20.00 -76.08
CA PHE A 5 21.95 19.70 -77.04
C PHE A 5 23.28 20.44 -76.81
N ASP A 6 24.34 19.63 -76.85
CA ASP A 6 25.78 19.89 -77.08
C ASP A 6 26.70 20.26 -75.88
N ASP A 7 27.91 19.71 -75.73
CA ASP A 7 28.64 18.74 -76.56
C ASP A 7 29.85 18.07 -75.85
N SER A 8 30.28 16.98 -76.46
CA SER A 8 31.38 16.00 -76.25
C SER A 8 32.83 16.59 -76.20
N PRO A 9 33.98 15.84 -76.28
CA PRO A 9 34.29 14.38 -76.24
C PRO A 9 35.60 13.91 -75.49
N HIS A 10 35.71 12.58 -75.29
CA HIS A 10 36.91 11.66 -75.36
C HIS A 10 38.18 11.85 -74.47
N THR A 11 38.39 11.01 -73.42
CA THR A 11 39.14 9.70 -73.29
C THR A 11 40.58 9.84 -72.74
N PRO A 12 41.25 8.78 -72.17
CA PRO A 12 40.79 7.45 -71.68
C PRO A 12 41.42 6.99 -70.31
N VAL A 13 41.06 5.75 -69.85
CA VAL A 13 41.82 4.85 -68.91
C VAL A 13 41.72 5.22 -67.40
N ASP A 14 41.38 4.41 -66.39
CA ASP A 14 41.17 2.96 -66.18
C ASP A 14 40.36 2.69 -64.87
N ASP A 15 39.84 1.46 -64.75
CA ASP A 15 39.47 0.67 -63.55
C ASP A 15 38.35 1.18 -62.61
N VAL A 16 37.28 0.43 -62.32
CA VAL A 16 37.27 -0.92 -61.73
C VAL A 16 36.10 -1.77 -62.26
N GLN A 17 36.40 -3.01 -62.62
CA GLN A 17 35.49 -4.06 -63.10
C GLN A 17 34.29 -4.35 -62.20
N ALA A 18 33.15 -4.46 -62.87
CA ALA A 18 31.97 -5.23 -62.46
C ALA A 18 32.26 -6.74 -62.47
N PHE A 19 31.83 -7.49 -61.44
CA PHE A 19 31.55 -8.94 -61.42
C PHE A 19 30.98 -9.23 -60.01
N TYR A 20 29.69 -9.53 -59.78
CA TYR A 20 29.03 -10.79 -60.11
C TYR A 20 27.50 -10.65 -60.06
N LYS A 21 26.84 -11.21 -61.09
CA LYS A 21 25.43 -11.66 -61.04
C LYS A 21 25.29 -12.80 -60.02
N PRO A 22 24.16 -12.97 -59.33
CA PRO A 22 23.96 -14.14 -58.49
C PRO A 22 23.84 -15.39 -59.38
N SER A 23 24.91 -16.16 -59.43
CA SER A 23 24.86 -17.57 -59.80
C SER A 23 24.08 -18.30 -58.71
N VAL A 24 23.07 -19.04 -59.12
CA VAL A 24 22.40 -20.05 -58.30
C VAL A 24 23.46 -21.03 -57.82
N SER A 25 23.84 -20.91 -56.54
CA SER A 25 24.48 -21.97 -55.78
C SER A 25 23.37 -22.80 -55.14
N PRO A 26 23.23 -24.08 -55.47
CA PRO A 26 22.31 -24.99 -54.79
C PRO A 26 22.97 -25.38 -53.47
N GLY A 27 22.48 -24.77 -52.40
CA GLY A 27 23.00 -24.94 -51.05
C GLY A 27 22.39 -23.86 -50.18
N VAL A 28 21.06 -23.77 -50.20
CA VAL A 28 20.34 -23.12 -49.11
C VAL A 28 20.63 -24.02 -47.92
N ASP A 29 21.45 -23.51 -47.00
CA ASP A 29 21.88 -24.20 -45.80
C ASP A 29 20.63 -24.78 -45.13
N GLU A 30 20.48 -26.10 -45.23
CA GLU A 30 19.35 -26.82 -44.63
C GLU A 30 19.25 -26.45 -43.16
N GLU A 31 20.38 -26.17 -42.51
CA GLU A 31 20.50 -25.65 -41.15
C GLU A 31 19.78 -24.32 -40.94
N ASP A 32 19.93 -23.31 -41.80
CA ASP A 32 19.26 -22.02 -41.67
C ASP A 32 17.74 -22.14 -41.83
N THR A 33 17.29 -22.99 -42.75
CA THR A 33 15.86 -23.31 -42.90
C THR A 33 15.31 -24.10 -41.71
N LEU A 34 16.05 -25.09 -41.20
CA LEU A 34 15.68 -25.87 -40.01
C LEU A 34 15.65 -24.99 -38.76
N LEU A 35 16.51 -23.99 -38.71
CA LEU A 35 16.66 -23.04 -37.61
C LEU A 35 15.46 -22.07 -37.61
N GLN A 36 15.10 -21.51 -38.76
CA GLN A 36 13.88 -20.72 -38.91
C GLN A 36 12.60 -21.55 -38.64
N GLU A 37 12.59 -22.82 -39.05
CA GLU A 37 11.44 -23.72 -38.84
C GLU A 37 11.30 -24.13 -37.37
N LYS A 38 12.42 -24.37 -36.65
CA LYS A 38 12.43 -24.59 -35.19
C LYS A 38 11.98 -23.36 -34.41
N ILE A 39 12.42 -22.16 -34.80
CA ILE A 39 11.96 -20.88 -34.21
C ILE A 39 10.44 -20.75 -34.37
N ARG A 40 9.92 -21.02 -35.58
CA ARG A 40 8.48 -20.98 -35.85
C ARG A 40 7.69 -22.04 -35.09
N LEU A 41 8.20 -23.26 -34.98
CA LEU A 41 7.54 -24.35 -34.24
C LEU A 41 7.49 -24.09 -32.73
N GLN A 42 8.55 -23.52 -32.14
CA GLN A 42 8.55 -23.14 -30.73
C GLN A 42 7.65 -21.93 -30.45
N ALA A 43 7.65 -20.92 -31.33
CA ALA A 43 6.73 -19.78 -31.24
C ALA A 43 5.25 -20.20 -31.43
N ALA A 44 4.96 -21.15 -32.32
CA ALA A 44 3.61 -21.67 -32.54
C ALA A 44 3.11 -22.54 -31.37
N SER A 45 4.00 -23.25 -30.67
CA SER A 45 3.66 -23.99 -29.45
C SER A 45 3.22 -23.06 -28.30
N ILE A 46 3.78 -21.86 -28.24
CA ILE A 46 3.39 -20.81 -27.29
C ILE A 46 1.98 -20.27 -27.62
N ALA A 47 1.67 -20.06 -28.91
CA ALA A 47 0.33 -19.66 -29.34
C ALA A 47 -0.76 -20.73 -29.07
N ALA A 48 -0.37 -22.02 -29.00
CA ALA A 48 -1.30 -23.13 -28.72
C ALA A 48 -1.68 -23.28 -27.24
N LEU A 49 -0.99 -22.61 -26.31
CA LEU A 49 -1.31 -22.60 -24.87
C LEU A 49 -2.46 -21.65 -24.48
N GLY A 50 -3.21 -21.12 -25.46
CA GLY A 50 -4.49 -20.47 -25.21
C GLY A 50 -4.41 -19.02 -24.71
N ILE A 51 -3.26 -18.37 -24.81
CA ILE A 51 -3.17 -16.92 -24.71
C ILE A 51 -3.47 -16.38 -26.11
N LYS A 52 -4.73 -16.01 -26.36
CA LYS A 52 -5.06 -15.23 -27.55
C LYS A 52 -4.42 -13.86 -27.39
N ASP A 53 -3.28 -13.69 -28.04
CA ASP A 53 -2.67 -12.39 -28.31
C ASP A 53 -3.61 -11.53 -29.15
N THR A 54 -4.25 -10.59 -28.47
CA THR A 54 -4.55 -9.30 -29.05
C THR A 54 -3.82 -8.26 -28.20
N SER A 55 -2.72 -7.73 -28.75
CA SER A 55 -1.88 -6.62 -28.27
C SER A 55 -0.95 -6.87 -27.07
N GLU A 56 0.28 -7.31 -27.35
CA GLU A 56 1.40 -7.36 -26.40
C GLU A 56 1.80 -5.96 -25.85
N ASP A 57 1.35 -4.87 -26.47
CA ASP A 57 1.59 -3.49 -25.98
C ASP A 57 0.64 -3.03 -24.87
N ASN A 58 -0.33 -3.84 -24.44
CA ASN A 58 -1.39 -3.44 -23.50
C ASN A 58 -1.34 -4.11 -22.12
N ILE A 59 -0.39 -5.01 -21.84
CA ILE A 59 -0.31 -5.68 -20.52
C ILE A 59 0.16 -4.73 -19.40
N TYR A 60 0.83 -3.63 -19.76
CA TYR A 60 1.40 -2.65 -18.82
C TYR A 60 0.72 -1.28 -18.80
N LYS A 61 -0.43 -1.12 -19.46
CA LYS A 61 -1.26 0.07 -19.26
C LYS A 61 -2.32 -0.24 -18.22
N THR A 62 -2.33 0.55 -17.15
CA THR A 62 -3.43 0.62 -16.19
C THR A 62 -4.74 0.71 -16.96
N ALA A 63 -5.68 -0.18 -16.65
CA ALA A 63 -7.00 -0.19 -17.25
C ALA A 63 -7.67 1.15 -16.93
N THR A 64 -7.67 2.06 -17.89
CA THR A 64 -8.46 3.28 -17.78
C THR A 64 -9.92 2.83 -17.88
N PHE A 65 -10.63 2.82 -16.76
CA PHE A 65 -12.05 2.48 -16.72
C PHE A 65 -12.80 3.45 -17.63
N GLY A 66 -13.21 2.94 -18.81
CA GLY A 66 -14.05 3.68 -19.75
C GLY A 66 -15.40 3.98 -19.10
N GLY A 67 -15.69 5.26 -18.99
CA GLY A 67 -16.94 5.77 -18.42
C GLY A 67 -18.16 5.17 -19.12
N GLN A 68 -19.10 4.65 -18.33
CA GLN A 68 -20.44 4.38 -18.82
C GLN A 68 -21.10 5.70 -19.24
N ALA A 69 -21.78 5.70 -20.38
CA ALA A 69 -22.53 6.85 -20.87
C ALA A 69 -23.65 7.21 -19.89
N VAL A 70 -23.64 8.44 -19.36
CA VAL A 70 -24.68 8.95 -18.46
C VAL A 70 -25.51 10.01 -19.16
N HIS A 71 -26.84 9.80 -19.13
CA HIS A 71 -27.88 10.78 -19.46
C HIS A 71 -27.72 12.07 -18.64
N SER A 72 -27.94 13.24 -19.25
CA SER A 72 -27.91 14.56 -18.60
C SER A 72 -28.76 14.59 -17.32
N VAL A 73 -28.15 14.92 -16.17
CA VAL A 73 -28.78 14.92 -14.84
C VAL A 73 -29.08 16.35 -14.36
N SER A 74 -30.20 16.53 -13.66
CA SER A 74 -30.60 17.79 -13.00
C SER A 74 -29.90 17.96 -11.64
N GLU A 75 -29.46 19.17 -11.30
CA GLU A 75 -28.79 19.51 -10.02
C GLU A 75 -29.61 19.14 -8.77
N ALA A 76 -30.92 18.92 -8.91
CA ALA A 76 -31.84 18.58 -7.81
C ALA A 76 -31.60 17.19 -7.19
N ASP A 77 -30.90 16.28 -7.88
CA ASP A 77 -30.65 14.90 -7.40
C ASP A 77 -29.30 14.74 -6.70
N MET A 78 -28.54 15.82 -6.48
CA MET A 78 -27.22 15.75 -5.84
C MET A 78 -27.30 15.75 -4.30
N PHE A 79 -26.39 15.00 -3.67
CA PHE A 79 -26.24 15.00 -2.21
C PHE A 79 -25.85 16.39 -1.67
N ASN A 80 -26.56 16.88 -0.65
CA ASN A 80 -26.33 18.19 -0.08
C ASN A 80 -25.53 18.09 1.23
N PHE A 81 -24.30 18.62 1.21
CA PHE A 81 -23.40 18.64 2.36
C PHE A 81 -23.60 19.87 3.26
N ASP A 82 -24.27 20.92 2.77
CA ASP A 82 -24.52 22.17 3.50
C ASP A 82 -25.80 22.15 4.33
N ARG A 83 -26.75 21.28 3.96
CA ARG A 83 -28.03 21.12 4.65
C ARG A 83 -28.43 19.65 4.70
N VAL A 84 -29.07 19.26 5.80
CA VAL A 84 -29.61 17.90 5.97
C VAL A 84 -31.00 17.84 5.34
N LEU A 85 -31.12 17.21 4.17
CA LEU A 85 -32.38 17.02 3.45
C LEU A 85 -33.03 15.66 3.77
N PRO A 86 -34.35 15.52 3.57
CA PRO A 86 -35.00 14.20 3.60
C PRO A 86 -34.35 13.23 2.60
N LYS A 87 -34.25 11.94 2.96
CA LYS A 87 -33.57 10.87 2.19
C LYS A 87 -32.03 10.97 2.13
N GLN A 88 -31.41 11.85 2.91
CA GLN A 88 -29.95 11.97 3.03
C GLN A 88 -29.43 11.63 4.45
N TYR A 89 -30.22 10.86 5.19
CA TYR A 89 -29.93 10.35 6.52
C TYR A 89 -30.74 9.07 6.76
N ILE A 90 -30.20 8.16 7.57
CA ILE A 90 -30.85 6.90 7.95
C ILE A 90 -31.40 7.02 9.36
N ARG A 91 -32.66 6.66 9.56
CA ARG A 91 -33.27 6.61 10.89
C ARG A 91 -32.95 5.27 11.54
N PHE A 92 -32.60 5.30 12.80
CA PHE A 92 -32.38 4.09 13.58
C PHE A 92 -32.71 4.32 15.06
N TYR A 93 -32.92 3.23 15.78
CA TYR A 93 -33.04 3.20 17.25
C TYR A 93 -31.77 2.64 17.87
N ASP A 94 -31.47 3.04 19.10
CA ASP A 94 -30.31 2.52 19.87
C ASP A 94 -30.36 1.00 20.00
N SER A 95 -31.55 0.40 20.05
CA SER A 95 -31.76 -1.05 20.08
C SER A 95 -31.33 -1.78 18.81
N ASN A 96 -31.38 -1.13 17.64
CA ASN A 96 -31.03 -1.73 16.34
C ASN A 96 -29.56 -1.54 15.97
N LEU A 97 -28.78 -0.88 16.83
CA LEU A 97 -27.39 -0.56 16.57
C LEU A 97 -26.57 -1.80 16.20
N SER A 98 -26.81 -2.94 16.87
CA SER A 98 -26.13 -4.20 16.57
C SER A 98 -26.53 -4.76 15.20
N GLU A 99 -27.82 -4.76 14.86
CA GLU A 99 -28.34 -5.30 13.59
C GLU A 99 -27.86 -4.48 12.39
N ILE A 100 -27.86 -3.14 12.51
CA ILE A 100 -27.31 -2.24 11.48
C ILE A 100 -25.82 -2.47 11.31
N MET A 101 -25.10 -2.68 12.41
CA MET A 101 -23.69 -3.00 12.38
C MET A 101 -23.42 -4.36 11.72
N ASP A 102 -24.22 -5.38 12.00
CA ASP A 102 -24.12 -6.67 11.31
C ASP A 102 -24.31 -6.52 9.80
N TYR A 103 -25.29 -5.70 9.40
CA TYR A 103 -25.55 -5.40 8.00
C TYR A 103 -24.40 -4.63 7.33
N ILE A 104 -23.85 -3.59 7.95
CA ILE A 104 -22.71 -2.83 7.40
C ILE A 104 -21.53 -3.74 7.06
N PHE A 105 -21.25 -4.74 7.90
CA PHE A 105 -20.15 -5.67 7.69
C PHE A 105 -20.48 -6.80 6.70
N SER A 106 -21.76 -7.15 6.51
CA SER A 106 -22.18 -8.11 5.47
C SER A 106 -22.13 -7.51 4.05
N LEU A 107 -22.13 -6.18 3.91
CA LEU A 107 -21.98 -5.49 2.62
C LEU A 107 -20.68 -5.88 1.89
N TYR A 108 -19.62 -6.24 2.60
CA TYR A 108 -18.37 -6.70 1.96
C TYR A 108 -18.59 -7.95 1.10
N GLU A 109 -19.39 -8.90 1.59
CA GLU A 109 -19.68 -10.16 0.88
C GLU A 109 -20.59 -9.93 -0.33
N GLN A 110 -21.49 -8.95 -0.24
CA GLN A 110 -22.48 -8.63 -1.27
C GLN A 110 -21.93 -7.70 -2.37
N HIS A 111 -21.10 -6.73 -1.99
CA HIS A 111 -20.61 -5.66 -2.87
C HIS A 111 -19.11 -5.42 -2.71
N SER A 112 -18.28 -6.43 -2.98
CA SER A 112 -16.82 -6.38 -2.81
C SER A 112 -16.09 -5.28 -3.62
N SER A 113 -16.71 -4.76 -4.68
CA SER A 113 -16.19 -3.66 -5.50
C SER A 113 -16.63 -2.27 -5.01
N GLN A 114 -17.71 -2.16 -4.22
CA GLN A 114 -18.29 -0.88 -3.82
C GLN A 114 -17.98 -0.55 -2.36
N ALA A 115 -16.70 -0.27 -2.09
CA ALA A 115 -16.20 0.09 -0.76
C ALA A 115 -16.80 1.40 -0.17
N ILE A 116 -17.50 2.17 -1.00
CA ILE A 116 -18.19 3.40 -0.63
C ILE A 116 -19.45 3.12 0.21
N LEU A 117 -20.13 1.99 -0.01
CA LEU A 117 -21.43 1.71 0.61
C LEU A 117 -21.38 1.67 2.15
N PRO A 118 -20.46 0.92 2.79
CA PRO A 118 -20.37 0.93 4.25
C PRO A 118 -20.14 2.34 4.80
N ALA A 119 -19.30 3.13 4.14
CA ALA A 119 -18.99 4.49 4.54
C ALA A 119 -20.22 5.42 4.42
N ALA A 120 -20.99 5.27 3.34
CA ALA A 120 -22.21 6.04 3.11
C ALA A 120 -23.30 5.71 4.15
N VAL A 121 -23.49 4.43 4.49
CA VAL A 121 -24.43 4.00 5.53
C VAL A 121 -24.02 4.59 6.89
N VAL A 122 -22.76 4.40 7.30
CA VAL A 122 -22.23 4.95 8.56
C VAL A 122 -22.41 6.47 8.60
N TYR A 123 -22.02 7.17 7.54
CA TYR A 123 -22.14 8.63 7.46
C TYR A 123 -23.59 9.10 7.58
N GLN A 124 -24.54 8.48 6.87
CA GLN A 124 -25.96 8.85 6.94
C GLN A 124 -26.58 8.57 8.31
N CYS A 125 -26.16 7.51 9.02
CA CYS A 125 -26.54 7.28 10.42
C CYS A 125 -25.99 8.38 11.34
N LEU A 126 -24.71 8.75 11.19
CA LEU A 126 -24.10 9.83 11.99
C LEU A 126 -24.79 11.18 11.76
N ARG A 127 -25.19 11.49 10.51
CA ARG A 127 -25.98 12.70 10.21
C ARG A 127 -27.33 12.71 10.92
N TYR A 128 -28.02 11.57 11.01
CA TYR A 128 -29.28 11.47 11.72
C TYR A 128 -29.10 11.70 13.23
N ALA A 129 -28.11 11.01 13.84
CA ALA A 129 -27.80 11.14 15.26
C ALA A 129 -27.47 12.59 15.65
N GLU A 130 -26.67 13.29 14.83
CA GLU A 130 -26.30 14.68 15.10
C GLU A 130 -27.41 15.69 14.81
N SER A 131 -28.09 15.58 13.65
CA SER A 131 -29.02 16.63 13.19
C SER A 131 -30.46 16.47 13.68
N LYS A 132 -30.91 15.24 13.98
CA LYS A 132 -32.31 14.96 14.32
C LYS A 132 -32.49 14.53 15.77
N LEU A 133 -31.57 13.71 16.28
CA LEU A 133 -31.58 13.27 17.67
C LEU A 133 -30.78 14.20 18.59
N GLU A 134 -29.89 15.03 18.04
CA GLU A 134 -29.01 15.95 18.78
C GLU A 134 -28.22 15.25 19.91
N SER A 135 -27.87 13.98 19.70
CA SER A 135 -27.22 13.14 20.71
C SER A 135 -25.75 12.91 20.38
N ALA A 136 -24.88 13.64 21.09
CA ALA A 136 -23.43 13.51 21.01
C ALA A 136 -22.94 12.10 21.41
N GLU A 137 -23.54 11.51 22.43
CA GLU A 137 -23.18 10.18 22.93
C GLU A 137 -23.45 9.09 21.89
N LEU A 138 -24.54 9.23 21.12
CA LEU A 138 -24.89 8.29 20.06
C LEU A 138 -23.90 8.36 18.89
N VAL A 139 -23.48 9.58 18.51
CA VAL A 139 -22.47 9.80 17.46
C VAL A 139 -21.15 9.12 17.83
N GLU A 140 -20.66 9.36 19.06
CA GLU A 140 -19.40 8.77 19.53
C GLU A 140 -19.50 7.25 19.70
N SER A 141 -20.58 6.74 20.30
CA SER A 141 -20.75 5.30 20.50
C SER A 141 -20.90 4.53 19.19
N PHE A 142 -21.68 5.04 18.23
CA PHE A 142 -21.85 4.43 16.90
C PHE A 142 -20.51 4.30 16.19
N LEU A 143 -19.73 5.40 16.13
CA LEU A 143 -18.44 5.39 15.45
C LEU A 143 -17.44 4.46 16.18
N ASN A 144 -17.39 4.51 17.51
CA ASN A 144 -16.48 3.65 18.27
C ASN A 144 -16.80 2.17 18.08
N LEU A 145 -18.08 1.80 18.02
CA LEU A 145 -18.50 0.44 17.69
C LEU A 145 -18.07 0.06 16.28
N PHE A 146 -18.29 0.95 15.29
CA PHE A 146 -17.87 0.74 13.91
C PHE A 146 -16.37 0.47 13.81
N LEU A 147 -15.56 1.36 14.37
CA LEU A 147 -14.09 1.24 14.33
C LEU A 147 -13.59 0.05 15.14
N THR A 148 -14.21 -0.28 16.28
CA THR A 148 -13.84 -1.45 17.09
C THR A 148 -14.10 -2.75 16.34
N ARG A 149 -15.27 -2.86 15.70
CA ARG A 149 -15.63 -4.02 14.87
C ARG A 149 -14.74 -4.11 13.63
N LEU A 150 -14.43 -2.98 12.99
CA LEU A 150 -13.51 -2.92 11.87
C LEU A 150 -12.14 -3.47 12.27
N ARG A 151 -11.57 -2.96 13.37
CA ARG A 151 -10.28 -3.46 13.90
C ARG A 151 -10.31 -4.94 14.24
N ALA A 152 -11.47 -5.47 14.62
CA ALA A 152 -11.64 -6.89 14.86
C ALA A 152 -11.61 -7.72 13.58
N VAL A 153 -12.31 -7.25 12.55
CA VAL A 153 -12.44 -7.91 11.25
C VAL A 153 -11.12 -7.83 10.46
N THR A 154 -10.34 -6.76 10.64
CA THR A 154 -9.05 -6.56 9.95
C THR A 154 -7.83 -7.00 10.77
N ASN A 155 -8.03 -7.59 11.97
CA ASN A 155 -6.97 -7.99 12.89
C ASN A 155 -6.00 -6.85 13.29
N THR A 156 -6.49 -5.61 13.39
CA THR A 156 -5.69 -4.42 13.78
C THR A 156 -5.87 -4.00 15.24
N LYS A 157 -6.44 -4.86 16.10
CA LYS A 157 -6.85 -4.54 17.48
C LYS A 157 -5.73 -4.00 18.39
N SER A 158 -4.47 -4.38 18.19
CA SER A 158 -3.42 -4.14 19.20
C SER A 158 -2.22 -3.32 18.74
N GLY A 159 -2.21 -2.77 17.51
CA GLY A 159 -0.99 -2.15 16.95
C GLY A 159 0.21 -3.11 16.80
N VAL A 160 0.04 -4.37 17.22
CA VAL A 160 0.96 -5.49 17.06
C VAL A 160 0.39 -6.36 15.94
N MET A 161 1.23 -6.65 14.96
CA MET A 161 0.85 -7.44 13.79
C MET A 161 0.58 -8.87 14.25
N SER A 162 -0.67 -9.32 14.23
CA SER A 162 -0.98 -10.72 14.52
C SER A 162 -0.46 -11.58 13.38
N VAL A 163 0.53 -12.41 13.67
CA VAL A 163 1.09 -13.41 12.74
C VAL A 163 0.14 -14.61 12.58
N GLU A 164 -0.77 -14.80 13.54
CA GLU A 164 -1.71 -15.91 13.58
C GLU A 164 -3.04 -15.50 12.98
N THR A 165 -3.17 -15.62 11.66
CA THR A 165 -4.36 -16.18 10.98
C THR A 165 -4.13 -16.24 9.48
N SER A 166 -4.33 -17.44 8.91
CA SER A 166 -4.70 -17.71 7.50
C SER A 166 -4.66 -16.52 6.54
N ARG A 167 -3.69 -16.51 5.60
CA ARG A 167 -3.59 -15.63 4.41
C ARG A 167 -4.45 -14.35 4.51
N MET A 168 -3.88 -13.29 5.07
CA MET A 168 -4.51 -11.97 5.07
C MET A 168 -4.98 -11.58 3.67
N ASP A 169 -6.27 -11.26 3.57
CA ASP A 169 -6.92 -10.90 2.32
C ASP A 169 -6.64 -9.43 2.00
N ILE A 170 -5.80 -9.21 0.99
CA ILE A 170 -5.43 -7.89 0.50
C ILE A 170 -6.66 -7.15 -0.04
N VAL A 171 -7.60 -7.86 -0.67
CA VAL A 171 -8.83 -7.28 -1.25
C VAL A 171 -9.75 -6.79 -0.13
N MET A 172 -9.89 -7.57 0.93
CA MET A 172 -10.65 -7.18 2.11
C MET A 172 -10.04 -5.95 2.82
N LEU A 173 -8.71 -5.95 3.02
CA LEU A 173 -8.01 -4.85 3.68
C LEU A 173 -8.10 -3.54 2.87
N SER A 174 -7.97 -3.63 1.55
CA SER A 174 -8.13 -2.47 0.65
C SER A 174 -9.58 -1.96 0.60
N TYR A 175 -10.56 -2.86 0.63
CA TYR A 175 -11.98 -2.50 0.74
C TYR A 175 -12.24 -1.67 2.00
N TRP A 176 -11.82 -2.16 3.18
CA TRP A 176 -12.03 -1.43 4.44
C TRP A 176 -11.18 -0.15 4.54
N LEU A 177 -9.99 -0.14 3.95
CA LEU A 177 -9.18 1.08 3.83
C LEU A 177 -9.90 2.16 3.00
N SER A 178 -10.54 1.76 1.89
CA SER A 178 -11.35 2.66 1.08
C SER A 178 -12.62 3.12 1.80
N ALA A 179 -13.29 2.24 2.54
CA ALA A 179 -14.45 2.62 3.35
C ALA A 179 -14.08 3.69 4.40
N VAL A 180 -12.97 3.52 5.12
CA VAL A 180 -12.49 4.53 6.09
C VAL A 180 -12.05 5.82 5.39
N ASN A 181 -11.38 5.74 4.24
CA ASN A 181 -10.99 6.91 3.45
C ASN A 181 -12.22 7.70 2.96
N SER A 182 -13.27 7.00 2.51
CA SER A 182 -14.53 7.59 2.06
C SER A 182 -15.30 8.21 3.23
N LEU A 183 -15.33 7.54 4.38
CA LEU A 183 -15.94 8.08 5.59
C LEU A 183 -15.23 9.35 6.07
N TYR A 184 -13.90 9.36 6.07
CA TYR A 184 -13.10 10.55 6.35
C TYR A 184 -13.48 11.71 5.42
N TYR A 185 -13.57 11.45 4.11
CA TYR A 185 -14.00 12.45 3.14
C TYR A 185 -15.40 13.01 3.43
N TYR A 186 -16.39 12.14 3.70
CA TYR A 186 -17.77 12.58 3.95
C TYR A 186 -17.88 13.44 5.22
N LEU A 187 -17.22 13.03 6.30
CA LEU A 187 -17.19 13.80 7.55
C LEU A 187 -16.42 15.12 7.39
N TYR A 188 -15.39 15.16 6.55
CA TYR A 188 -14.65 16.40 6.28
C TYR A 188 -15.47 17.39 5.43
N ARG A 189 -16.16 16.87 4.41
CA ARG A 189 -16.95 17.69 3.47
C ARG A 189 -18.23 18.24 4.08
N ASP A 190 -18.79 17.59 5.10
CA ASP A 190 -20.06 17.99 5.73
C ASP A 190 -19.92 19.29 6.54
N THR A 191 -20.42 20.38 5.95
CA THR A 191 -20.46 21.71 6.57
C THR A 191 -21.71 21.93 7.44
N ALA A 192 -22.73 21.07 7.32
CA ALA A 192 -23.97 21.13 8.11
C ALA A 192 -23.73 20.67 9.55
N CYS A 193 -23.13 19.49 9.71
CA CYS A 193 -22.89 18.88 11.02
C CYS A 193 -21.53 19.30 11.62
N LYS A 194 -20.53 19.59 10.78
CA LYS A 194 -19.16 20.00 11.17
C LYS A 194 -18.49 19.04 12.15
N PHE A 195 -18.56 17.74 11.86
CA PHE A 195 -18.17 16.65 12.76
C PHE A 195 -16.80 16.83 13.42
N PHE A 196 -15.74 17.13 12.65
CA PHE A 196 -14.39 17.23 13.24
C PHE A 196 -14.19 18.42 14.18
N THR A 197 -14.94 19.51 14.00
CA THR A 197 -14.86 20.67 14.90
C THR A 197 -15.63 20.45 16.20
N LYS A 198 -16.70 19.64 16.18
CA LYS A 198 -17.49 19.29 17.37
C LYS A 198 -16.90 18.09 18.12
N TYR A 199 -16.40 17.10 17.38
CA TYR A 199 -15.93 15.82 17.88
C TYR A 199 -14.49 15.57 17.39
N PRO A 200 -13.50 16.30 17.91
CA PRO A 200 -12.12 16.21 17.43
C PRO A 200 -11.50 14.81 17.62
N LYS A 201 -11.97 14.04 18.61
CA LYS A 201 -11.55 12.64 18.85
C LYS A 201 -11.84 11.72 17.66
N ILE A 202 -12.93 11.97 16.92
CA ILE A 202 -13.30 11.19 15.73
C ILE A 202 -12.17 11.21 14.70
N LEU A 203 -11.55 12.38 14.47
CA LEU A 203 -10.44 12.48 13.52
C LEU A 203 -9.22 11.66 13.99
N GLN A 204 -8.90 11.69 15.28
CA GLN A 204 -7.79 10.90 15.84
C GLN A 204 -8.04 9.39 15.66
N GLU A 205 -9.25 8.92 15.93
CA GLU A 205 -9.62 7.51 15.78
C GLU A 205 -9.60 7.06 14.31
N LEU A 206 -10.07 7.90 13.38
CA LEU A 206 -9.97 7.63 11.95
C LEU A 206 -8.51 7.60 11.47
N ALA A 207 -7.69 8.57 11.88
CA ALA A 207 -6.27 8.60 11.52
C ALA A 207 -5.52 7.36 12.02
N THR A 208 -5.75 6.97 13.28
CA THR A 208 -5.17 5.75 13.88
C THR A 208 -5.62 4.50 13.12
N THR A 209 -6.90 4.44 12.72
CA THR A 209 -7.44 3.32 11.95
C THR A 209 -6.83 3.25 10.55
N LEU A 210 -6.73 4.38 9.84
CA LEU A 210 -6.05 4.47 8.55
C LEU A 210 -4.59 3.99 8.64
N GLN A 211 -3.83 4.48 9.63
CA GLN A 211 -2.45 4.04 9.84
C GLN A 211 -2.36 2.52 10.06
N SER A 212 -3.24 1.97 10.90
CA SER A 212 -3.28 0.54 11.17
C SER A 212 -3.61 -0.30 9.93
N LEU A 213 -4.54 0.15 9.08
CA LEU A 213 -4.93 -0.54 7.85
C LEU A 213 -3.84 -0.47 6.80
N ILE A 214 -3.20 0.70 6.61
CA ILE A 214 -2.03 0.85 5.72
C ILE A 214 -0.92 -0.11 6.15
N THR A 215 -0.61 -0.14 7.45
CA THR A 215 0.43 -1.02 8.00
C THR A 215 0.07 -2.50 7.79
N GLN A 216 -1.19 -2.86 8.06
CA GLN A 216 -1.68 -4.24 7.91
C GLN A 216 -1.68 -4.72 6.45
N LEU A 217 -2.07 -3.84 5.53
CA LEU A 217 -2.04 -4.08 4.09
C LEU A 217 -0.59 -4.24 3.61
N ALA A 218 0.31 -3.33 4.00
CA ALA A 218 1.72 -3.42 3.68
C ALA A 218 2.32 -4.74 4.22
N PHE A 219 2.03 -5.13 5.45
CA PHE A 219 2.48 -6.40 6.01
C PHE A 219 1.96 -7.63 5.26
N ALA A 220 0.69 -7.63 4.85
CA ALA A 220 0.13 -8.70 4.04
C ALA A 220 0.88 -8.84 2.70
N LEU A 221 1.29 -7.72 2.09
CA LEU A 221 2.14 -7.73 0.89
C LEU A 221 3.57 -8.18 1.18
N ASN A 222 4.16 -7.68 2.25
CA ASN A 222 5.51 -8.03 2.69
C ASN A 222 5.64 -9.54 2.89
N ASN A 223 4.68 -10.19 3.54
CA ASN A 223 4.66 -11.64 3.71
C ASN A 223 4.59 -12.40 2.37
N ARG A 224 3.90 -11.87 1.36
CA ARG A 224 3.88 -12.46 0.01
C ARG A 224 5.21 -12.27 -0.71
N LEU A 225 5.82 -11.09 -0.57
CA LEU A 225 7.11 -10.74 -1.18
C LEU A 225 8.28 -11.47 -0.51
N GLU A 226 8.20 -11.79 0.78
CA GLU A 226 9.28 -12.41 1.57
C GLU A 226 9.78 -13.72 0.94
N ALA A 227 8.86 -14.53 0.44
CA ALA A 227 9.16 -15.79 -0.24
C ALA A 227 9.88 -15.59 -1.60
N PHE A 228 9.87 -14.37 -2.15
CA PHE A 228 10.45 -14.06 -3.45
C PHE A 228 11.81 -13.37 -3.36
N ILE A 229 12.17 -12.73 -2.24
CA ILE A 229 13.40 -11.93 -2.16
C ILE A 229 14.66 -12.76 -2.47
N ASP A 230 14.88 -13.90 -1.79
CA ASP A 230 16.05 -14.74 -2.07
C ASP A 230 16.02 -15.31 -3.49
N PRO A 231 14.99 -16.07 -3.92
CA PRO A 231 15.04 -16.76 -5.20
C PRO A 231 14.92 -15.82 -6.40
N CYS A 232 14.25 -14.67 -6.28
CA CYS A 232 13.98 -13.75 -7.40
C CYS A 232 14.93 -12.55 -7.45
N LEU A 233 15.51 -12.08 -6.34
CA LEU A 233 16.45 -10.95 -6.35
C LEU A 233 17.88 -11.34 -6.01
N LEU A 234 18.10 -12.11 -4.93
CA LEU A 234 19.45 -12.34 -4.43
C LEU A 234 20.17 -13.49 -5.16
N GLU A 235 19.43 -14.54 -5.50
CA GLU A 235 19.98 -15.74 -6.14
C GLU A 235 19.76 -15.78 -7.66
N TYR A 236 18.75 -15.06 -8.17
CA TYR A 236 18.40 -15.04 -9.58
C TYR A 236 19.54 -14.49 -10.45
N SER A 237 20.06 -15.31 -11.36
CA SER A 237 21.22 -15.01 -12.20
C SER A 237 20.80 -14.97 -13.66
N SER A 238 20.79 -13.76 -14.24
CA SER A 238 20.64 -13.52 -15.67
C SER A 238 21.99 -13.49 -16.40
N VAL A 239 23.07 -13.14 -15.69
CA VAL A 239 24.43 -13.03 -16.25
C VAL A 239 25.08 -14.42 -16.33
N PRO A 240 25.49 -14.89 -17.53
CA PRO A 240 26.23 -16.14 -17.69
C PRO A 240 27.53 -16.17 -16.87
N GLY A 241 27.92 -17.35 -16.39
CA GLY A 241 29.20 -17.55 -15.68
C GLY A 241 29.24 -17.11 -14.21
N VAL A 242 28.26 -16.34 -13.69
CA VAL A 242 28.27 -15.90 -12.28
C VAL A 242 28.18 -17.06 -11.28
N LYS A 243 27.54 -18.17 -11.68
CA LYS A 243 27.47 -19.39 -10.87
C LYS A 243 28.78 -20.18 -10.85
N ASP A 244 29.65 -19.97 -11.82
CA ASP A 244 30.91 -20.68 -11.98
C ASP A 244 32.10 -19.93 -11.36
N ILE A 245 31.85 -18.76 -10.77
CA ILE A 245 32.88 -17.94 -10.10
C ILE A 245 33.51 -18.72 -8.94
N ILE A 246 34.83 -18.67 -8.92
CA ILE A 246 35.66 -19.34 -7.93
C ILE A 246 36.18 -18.28 -6.95
N TYR A 247 36.01 -18.56 -5.66
CA TYR A 247 36.46 -17.70 -4.58
C TYR A 247 37.76 -18.20 -3.98
N LYS A 248 38.60 -17.28 -3.48
CA LYS A 248 39.87 -17.61 -2.81
C LYS A 248 39.73 -18.50 -1.57
N SER A 249 38.54 -18.52 -0.98
CA SER A 249 38.21 -19.35 0.18
C SER A 249 37.80 -20.78 -0.16
N ASP A 250 37.49 -21.07 -1.43
CA ASP A 250 36.89 -22.34 -1.83
C ASP A 250 38.00 -23.37 -2.12
N TRP A 251 37.90 -24.57 -1.57
CA TRP A 251 38.90 -25.63 -1.76
C TRP A 251 38.76 -26.27 -3.15
N HIS A 252 39.84 -26.26 -3.93
CA HIS A 252 39.85 -26.65 -5.34
C HIS A 252 39.84 -28.16 -5.64
N LEU A 253 39.70 -29.04 -4.64
CA LEU A 253 40.08 -30.45 -4.84
C LEU A 253 39.04 -31.33 -5.59
N PHE A 254 37.78 -30.90 -5.75
CA PHE A 254 36.71 -31.81 -6.23
C PHE A 254 35.66 -31.19 -7.18
N ARG A 255 35.94 -30.07 -7.86
CA ARG A 255 35.01 -29.59 -8.90
C ARG A 255 35.32 -30.25 -10.24
N PRO A 256 34.41 -31.05 -10.84
CA PRO A 256 34.57 -31.49 -12.21
C PRO A 256 34.60 -30.26 -13.12
N GLN A 257 35.58 -30.18 -14.03
CA GLN A 257 35.55 -29.16 -15.09
C GLN A 257 34.28 -29.37 -15.91
N LYS A 258 33.33 -28.45 -15.78
CA LYS A 258 32.22 -28.37 -16.72
C LYS A 258 32.78 -27.80 -18.02
N ASN A 259 32.47 -28.44 -19.14
CA ASN A 259 32.75 -27.88 -20.45
C ASN A 259 32.04 -26.52 -20.54
N HIS A 260 32.83 -25.45 -20.55
CA HIS A 260 32.31 -24.12 -20.82
C HIS A 260 31.80 -24.15 -22.27
N LYS A 261 30.52 -23.82 -22.49
CA LYS A 261 30.01 -23.61 -23.84
C LYS A 261 30.87 -22.53 -24.49
N THR A 262 31.17 -22.68 -25.78
CA THR A 262 31.99 -21.67 -26.45
C THR A 262 31.22 -20.34 -26.45
N THR A 263 31.94 -19.20 -26.46
CA THR A 263 31.31 -17.88 -26.54
C THR A 263 30.34 -17.77 -27.72
N TYR A 264 30.57 -18.53 -28.79
CA TYR A 264 29.66 -18.63 -29.93
C TYR A 264 28.38 -19.40 -29.60
N ASP A 265 28.47 -20.57 -28.97
CA ASP A 265 27.31 -21.38 -28.55
C ASP A 265 26.44 -20.64 -27.52
N GLU A 266 27.06 -19.91 -26.59
CA GLU A 266 26.34 -19.07 -25.62
C GLU A 266 25.62 -17.90 -26.31
N VAL A 267 26.27 -17.23 -27.27
CA VAL A 267 25.63 -16.17 -28.07
C VAL A 267 24.47 -16.72 -28.90
N LEU A 268 24.63 -17.91 -29.49
CA LEU A 268 23.55 -18.58 -30.22
C LEU A 268 22.37 -18.93 -29.32
N GLU A 269 22.60 -19.47 -28.12
CA GLU A 269 21.51 -19.73 -27.17
C GLU A 269 20.80 -18.47 -26.71
N MET A 270 21.48 -17.33 -26.59
CA MET A 270 20.86 -16.03 -26.28
C MET A 270 19.98 -15.48 -27.42
N LEU A 271 20.19 -15.91 -28.67
CA LEU A 271 19.36 -15.49 -29.80
C LEU A 271 17.99 -16.18 -29.83
N TYR A 272 17.81 -17.29 -29.10
CA TYR A 272 16.53 -17.97 -28.98
C TYR A 272 15.80 -17.57 -27.70
N PRO A 273 14.46 -17.50 -27.73
CA PRO A 273 13.70 -17.34 -26.50
C PRO A 273 13.98 -18.52 -25.55
N PRO A 274 14.18 -18.27 -24.25
CA PRO A 274 14.43 -19.33 -23.28
C PRO A 274 13.23 -20.29 -23.22
N SER A 275 13.47 -21.55 -22.89
CA SER A 275 12.39 -22.54 -22.80
C SER A 275 11.34 -22.16 -21.75
N ILE A 276 10.10 -22.67 -21.87
CA ILE A 276 9.01 -22.40 -20.90
C ILE A 276 9.46 -22.71 -19.46
N GLN A 277 10.20 -23.80 -19.25
CA GLN A 277 10.72 -24.15 -17.92
C GLN A 277 11.74 -23.14 -17.38
N GLU A 278 12.52 -22.51 -18.27
CA GLU A 278 13.44 -21.46 -17.89
C GLU A 278 12.74 -20.12 -17.65
N GLN A 279 11.69 -19.81 -18.42
CA GLN A 279 10.83 -18.66 -18.18
C GLN A 279 10.08 -18.76 -16.84
N MET A 280 9.75 -19.98 -16.40
CA MET A 280 9.10 -20.24 -15.11
C MET A 280 10.05 -20.15 -13.91
N LYS A 281 11.37 -19.99 -14.12
CA LYS A 281 12.34 -19.80 -13.02
C LYS A 281 11.96 -18.56 -12.20
N PRO A 282 12.21 -18.56 -10.88
CA PRO A 282 11.97 -17.39 -10.05
C PRO A 282 12.78 -16.22 -10.60
N SER A 283 12.11 -15.10 -10.90
CA SER A 283 12.71 -13.93 -11.52
C SER A 283 12.16 -12.66 -10.87
N PRO A 284 12.85 -11.51 -10.99
CA PRO A 284 12.38 -10.23 -10.46
C PRO A 284 10.97 -9.85 -10.94
N LEU A 285 10.51 -10.44 -12.06
CA LEU A 285 9.16 -10.27 -12.60
C LEU A 285 8.07 -10.59 -11.56
N LYS A 286 8.26 -11.58 -10.70
CA LYS A 286 7.27 -11.95 -9.67
C LYS A 286 7.06 -10.84 -8.64
N ILE A 287 8.12 -10.09 -8.33
CA ILE A 287 8.05 -8.96 -7.39
C ILE A 287 7.30 -7.80 -8.02
N ILE A 288 7.64 -7.42 -9.25
CA ILE A 288 6.94 -6.32 -9.93
C ILE A 288 5.48 -6.69 -10.25
N GLN A 289 5.17 -7.96 -10.52
CA GLN A 289 3.78 -8.44 -10.66
C GLN A 289 3.00 -8.29 -9.36
N THR A 290 3.64 -8.58 -8.22
CA THR A 290 3.01 -8.40 -6.90
C THR A 290 2.78 -6.92 -6.58
N LEU A 291 3.73 -6.03 -6.94
CA LEU A 291 3.56 -4.58 -6.82
C LEU A 291 2.48 -4.03 -7.77
N GLY A 292 2.40 -4.56 -8.99
CA GLY A 292 1.33 -4.23 -9.96
C GLY A 292 -0.04 -4.67 -9.48
N ALA A 293 -0.15 -5.85 -8.87
CA ALA A 293 -1.38 -6.32 -8.25
C ALA A 293 -1.82 -5.41 -7.08
N LEU A 294 -0.87 -4.90 -6.28
CA LEU A 294 -1.17 -3.90 -5.26
C LEU A 294 -1.73 -2.61 -5.88
N MET A 295 -1.09 -2.08 -6.93
CA MET A 295 -1.58 -0.88 -7.63
C MET A 295 -3.02 -1.07 -8.09
N TYR A 296 -3.27 -2.18 -8.78
CA TYR A 296 -4.59 -2.52 -9.32
C TYR A 296 -5.66 -2.58 -8.23
N VAL A 297 -5.38 -3.24 -7.11
CA VAL A 297 -6.35 -3.38 -6.01
C VAL A 297 -6.63 -2.02 -5.36
N LEU A 298 -5.62 -1.18 -5.17
CA LEU A 298 -5.79 0.16 -4.61
C LEU A 298 -6.62 1.09 -5.52
N GLU A 299 -6.45 0.95 -6.84
CA GLU A 299 -7.22 1.67 -7.85
C GLU A 299 -8.67 1.15 -7.95
N LEU A 300 -8.87 -0.16 -7.88
CA LEU A 300 -10.17 -0.82 -7.89
C LEU A 300 -11.09 -0.28 -6.77
N HIS A 301 -10.53 -0.10 -5.57
CA HIS A 301 -11.27 0.47 -4.44
C HIS A 301 -11.18 1.99 -4.34
N HIS A 302 -10.63 2.67 -5.34
CA HIS A 302 -10.58 4.14 -5.42
C HIS A 302 -9.94 4.82 -4.21
N ILE A 303 -8.87 4.24 -3.66
CA ILE A 303 -8.16 4.79 -2.50
C ILE A 303 -7.47 6.11 -2.89
N SER A 304 -7.37 7.05 -1.95
CA SER A 304 -6.78 8.36 -2.22
C SER A 304 -5.31 8.31 -2.57
N ASP A 305 -4.86 9.16 -3.51
CA ASP A 305 -3.48 9.14 -4.01
C ASP A 305 -2.44 9.24 -2.90
N VAL A 306 -2.70 10.08 -1.89
CA VAL A 306 -1.83 10.25 -0.72
C VAL A 306 -1.78 8.96 0.14
N ILE A 307 -2.90 8.26 0.32
CA ILE A 307 -2.96 6.98 1.06
C ILE A 307 -2.35 5.83 0.25
N LYS A 308 -2.57 5.82 -1.07
CA LYS A 308 -1.90 4.89 -2.01
C LYS A 308 -0.39 5.06 -1.92
N GLN A 309 0.11 6.29 -1.99
CA GLN A 309 1.53 6.61 -1.90
C GLN A 309 2.15 6.13 -0.58
N GLN A 310 1.45 6.33 0.55
CA GLN A 310 1.90 5.84 1.85
C GLN A 310 1.97 4.31 1.91
N THR A 311 0.98 3.63 1.34
CA THR A 311 0.95 2.15 1.27
C THR A 311 2.14 1.63 0.47
N PHE A 312 2.41 2.19 -0.71
CA PHE A 312 3.59 1.84 -1.50
C PHE A 312 4.90 2.18 -0.77
N SER A 313 4.98 3.35 -0.13
CA SER A 313 6.15 3.75 0.66
C SER A 313 6.47 2.73 1.75
N ALA A 314 5.46 2.24 2.49
CA ALA A 314 5.65 1.24 3.53
C ALA A 314 6.18 -0.11 2.98
N VAL A 315 5.62 -0.58 1.86
CA VAL A 315 6.08 -1.82 1.19
C VAL A 315 7.51 -1.67 0.64
N LEU A 316 7.81 -0.54 -0.01
CA LEU A 316 9.13 -0.27 -0.59
C LEU A 316 10.19 -0.07 0.48
N TYR A 317 9.84 0.57 1.60
CA TYR A 317 10.70 0.67 2.77
C TYR A 317 11.07 -0.71 3.31
N TRP A 318 10.07 -1.57 3.56
CA TRP A 318 10.30 -2.93 4.03
C TRP A 318 11.19 -3.72 3.06
N LEU A 319 10.93 -3.60 1.75
CA LEU A 319 11.72 -4.27 0.72
C LEU A 319 13.17 -3.80 0.73
N GLY A 320 13.41 -2.48 0.74
CA GLY A 320 14.74 -1.90 0.80
C GLY A 320 15.51 -2.28 2.06
N ALA A 321 14.86 -2.19 3.22
CA ALA A 321 15.42 -2.59 4.51
C ALA A 321 15.75 -4.09 4.57
N THR A 322 14.90 -4.95 4.00
CA THR A 322 15.09 -6.40 3.99
C THR A 322 16.25 -6.79 3.07
N ILE A 323 16.33 -6.22 1.87
CA ILE A 323 17.47 -6.43 0.96
C ILE A 323 18.76 -5.96 1.64
N PHE A 324 18.77 -4.76 2.21
CA PHE A 324 19.93 -4.22 2.92
C PHE A 324 20.39 -5.13 4.07
N ASN A 325 19.48 -5.57 4.92
CA ASN A 325 19.78 -6.44 6.05
C ASN A 325 20.33 -7.80 5.60
N ARG A 326 19.75 -8.40 4.56
CA ARG A 326 20.21 -9.69 4.01
C ARG A 326 21.59 -9.58 3.38
N LEU A 327 21.88 -8.48 2.68
CA LEU A 327 23.20 -8.19 2.11
C LEU A 327 24.29 -8.06 3.18
N LEU A 328 23.98 -7.42 4.31
CA LEU A 328 24.90 -7.28 5.44
C LEU A 328 25.11 -8.59 6.20
N ALA A 329 24.03 -9.34 6.42
CA ALA A 329 24.04 -10.56 7.23
C ALA A 329 24.70 -11.75 6.52
N ASN A 330 24.53 -11.88 5.21
CA ASN A 330 24.94 -13.08 4.47
C ASN A 330 26.18 -12.83 3.59
N LYS A 331 27.30 -13.47 3.96
CA LYS A 331 28.56 -13.46 3.21
C LYS A 331 28.43 -14.02 1.79
N ALA A 332 27.42 -14.85 1.52
CA ALA A 332 27.21 -15.44 0.20
C ALA A 332 26.95 -14.38 -0.89
N TYR A 333 26.39 -13.24 -0.51
CA TYR A 333 26.05 -12.13 -1.41
C TYR A 333 27.16 -11.08 -1.50
N SER A 334 28.15 -11.13 -0.60
CA SER A 334 29.23 -10.15 -0.52
C SER A 334 30.40 -10.48 -1.46
N SER A 335 30.19 -10.36 -2.77
CA SER A 335 31.27 -10.39 -3.79
C SER A 335 30.96 -9.42 -4.92
N ARG A 336 31.96 -9.04 -5.73
CA ARG A 336 31.79 -8.12 -6.84
C ARG A 336 30.72 -8.61 -7.82
N ALA A 337 30.86 -9.83 -8.34
CA ALA A 337 29.92 -10.34 -9.32
C ALA A 337 28.50 -10.56 -8.77
N ARG A 338 28.37 -11.03 -7.52
CA ARG A 338 27.04 -11.13 -6.87
C ARG A 338 26.42 -9.76 -6.66
N SER A 339 27.21 -8.76 -6.27
CA SER A 339 26.69 -7.41 -6.08
C SER A 339 26.21 -6.80 -7.40
N LEU A 340 26.95 -7.00 -8.49
CA LEU A 340 26.53 -6.57 -9.83
C LEU A 340 25.22 -7.25 -10.25
N GLN A 341 25.12 -8.56 -10.07
CA GLN A 341 23.91 -9.33 -10.36
C GLN A 341 22.70 -8.82 -9.56
N ILE A 342 22.86 -8.63 -8.26
CA ILE A 342 21.77 -8.13 -7.39
C ILE A 342 21.40 -6.69 -7.79
N ARG A 343 22.37 -5.85 -8.15
CA ARG A 343 22.12 -4.48 -8.62
C ARG A 343 21.29 -4.44 -9.90
N LEU A 344 21.54 -5.35 -10.84
CA LEU A 344 20.74 -5.53 -12.07
C LEU A 344 19.32 -6.01 -11.73
N ASN A 345 19.17 -6.92 -10.77
CA ASN A 345 17.85 -7.39 -10.36
C ASN A 345 17.05 -6.29 -9.63
N VAL A 346 17.72 -5.45 -8.83
CA VAL A 346 17.06 -4.30 -8.18
C VAL A 346 16.68 -3.23 -9.21
N SER A 347 17.44 -3.05 -10.30
CA SER A 347 17.10 -2.06 -11.33
C SER A 347 15.78 -2.39 -12.04
N THR A 348 15.38 -3.66 -12.14
CA THR A 348 14.06 -4.00 -12.70
C THR A 348 12.91 -3.42 -11.87
N ILE A 349 13.11 -3.27 -10.55
CA ILE A 349 12.14 -2.62 -9.66
C ILE A 349 12.15 -1.11 -9.89
N GLU A 350 13.33 -0.50 -10.02
CA GLU A 350 13.46 0.93 -10.36
C GLU A 350 12.80 1.26 -11.72
N ASP A 351 12.93 0.37 -12.71
CA ASP A 351 12.34 0.52 -14.04
C ASP A 351 10.81 0.36 -14.01
N TRP A 352 10.30 -0.60 -13.23
CA TRP A 352 8.87 -0.74 -13.01
C TRP A 352 8.28 0.49 -12.31
N LEU A 353 8.96 1.02 -11.29
CA LEU A 353 8.57 2.25 -10.59
C LEU A 353 8.55 3.46 -11.53
N ARG A 354 9.48 3.53 -12.48
CA ARG A 354 9.50 4.60 -13.49
C ARG A 354 8.33 4.48 -14.49
N SER A 355 7.98 3.26 -14.84
CA SER A 355 6.89 2.97 -15.79
C SER A 355 5.51 3.19 -15.17
N ASN A 356 5.38 3.04 -13.85
CA ASN A 356 4.15 3.20 -13.08
C ASN A 356 4.23 4.42 -12.15
N ASP A 357 5.00 5.44 -12.55
CA ASP A 357 5.21 6.62 -11.70
C ASP A 357 3.92 7.44 -11.60
N PHE A 358 3.57 7.86 -10.40
CA PHE A 358 2.48 8.79 -10.15
C PHE A 358 2.87 9.76 -9.04
N THR A 359 2.24 10.94 -9.02
CA THR A 359 2.44 11.95 -7.98
C THR A 359 1.07 12.42 -7.52
N PRO A 360 0.78 12.41 -6.21
CA PRO A 360 -0.49 12.95 -5.71
C PRO A 360 -0.70 14.40 -6.15
N TYR A 361 -1.95 14.72 -6.49
CA TYR A 361 -2.32 16.08 -6.85
C TYR A 361 -2.03 17.05 -5.69
N LYS A 362 -1.36 18.16 -6.01
CA LYS A 362 -0.99 19.21 -5.05
C LYS A 362 -1.64 20.53 -5.48
N PRO A 363 -2.68 21.03 -4.78
CA PRO A 363 -3.33 22.28 -5.14
C PRO A 363 -2.36 23.47 -5.09
N SER A 364 -2.34 24.30 -6.14
CA SER A 364 -1.45 25.48 -6.25
C SER A 364 -1.79 26.59 -5.25
N ASN A 365 -3.06 26.67 -4.82
CA ASN A 365 -3.62 27.77 -4.04
C ASN A 365 -3.49 27.61 -2.51
N ILE A 366 -3.05 26.44 -2.03
CA ILE A 366 -2.81 26.23 -0.60
C ILE A 366 -1.31 26.10 -0.42
N HIS A 367 -0.72 27.09 0.26
CA HIS A 367 0.53 26.85 0.95
C HIS A 367 0.27 25.75 1.98
N PHE A 368 0.61 24.50 1.64
CA PHE A 368 0.78 23.38 2.60
C PHE A 368 1.72 23.74 3.76
N SER A 369 2.39 24.90 3.65
CA SER A 369 3.14 25.61 4.67
C SER A 369 2.28 26.19 5.81
N SER A 370 0.95 26.05 5.83
CA SER A 370 0.21 26.26 7.07
C SER A 370 0.70 25.23 8.09
N GLN A 371 1.60 25.64 8.98
CA GLN A 371 2.19 24.79 10.02
C GLN A 371 1.13 24.11 10.90
N ASP A 372 -0.12 24.59 10.83
CA ASP A 372 -1.27 24.11 11.57
C ASP A 372 -2.00 22.92 10.92
N TYR A 373 -1.64 22.46 9.71
CA TYR A 373 -2.25 21.25 9.14
C TYR A 373 -1.53 19.99 9.66
N PRO A 374 -2.26 18.94 10.11
CA PRO A 374 -3.72 18.73 10.04
C PRO A 374 -4.55 19.21 11.24
N GLU A 375 -3.95 19.79 12.27
CA GLU A 375 -4.67 20.29 13.46
C GLU A 375 -5.75 21.34 13.15
N SER A 376 -5.62 22.08 12.04
CA SER A 376 -6.63 23.02 11.55
C SER A 376 -7.98 22.38 11.23
N ILE A 377 -8.02 21.09 10.88
CA ILE A 377 -9.27 20.34 10.61
C ILE A 377 -10.17 20.29 11.86
N VAL A 378 -9.55 20.18 13.03
CA VAL A 378 -10.22 20.13 14.34
C VAL A 378 -10.25 21.49 15.04
N GLY A 379 -10.00 22.58 14.31
CA GLY A 379 -9.92 23.93 14.88
C GLY A 379 -8.82 24.08 15.93
N SER A 380 -7.73 23.29 15.82
CA SER A 380 -6.59 23.26 16.76
C SER A 380 -6.94 22.94 18.21
N GLN A 381 -8.08 22.27 18.45
CA GLN A 381 -8.53 21.87 19.80
C GLN A 381 -7.67 20.75 20.41
N ILE A 382 -7.17 19.83 19.57
CA ILE A 382 -6.33 18.70 19.99
C ILE A 382 -5.08 18.60 19.10
N ARG A 383 -4.00 18.05 19.65
CA ARG A 383 -2.83 17.67 18.87
C ARG A 383 -2.92 16.21 18.47
N LEU A 384 -2.98 15.96 17.16
CA LEU A 384 -3.10 14.60 16.64
C LEU A 384 -1.82 13.79 16.86
N GLN A 385 -1.98 12.54 17.27
CA GLN A 385 -0.91 11.57 17.49
C GLN A 385 -0.76 10.63 16.29
N ASN A 386 0.47 10.21 15.99
CA ASN A 386 0.81 9.33 14.86
C ASN A 386 0.39 9.89 13.48
N VAL A 387 0.31 11.21 13.37
CA VAL A 387 -0.02 11.92 12.13
C VAL A 387 1.19 12.74 11.66
N ALA A 388 1.50 12.63 10.37
CA ALA A 388 2.59 13.32 9.71
C ALA A 388 2.20 14.79 9.47
N ARG A 389 3.14 15.71 9.69
CA ARG A 389 2.97 17.16 9.51
C ARG A 389 3.76 17.65 8.33
N PHE A 390 3.38 18.80 7.77
CA PHE A 390 4.07 19.41 6.63
C PHE A 390 5.15 20.38 7.10
N ASN A 391 6.41 19.94 7.11
CA ASN A 391 7.55 20.84 7.34
C ASN A 391 8.31 21.15 6.05
N ASN A 392 7.76 20.79 4.88
CA ASN A 392 8.38 20.89 3.56
C ASN A 392 9.68 20.09 3.41
N ASP A 393 9.88 19.05 4.22
CA ASP A 393 11.00 18.14 4.07
C ASP A 393 10.65 16.97 3.13
N LEU A 394 11.04 17.12 1.86
CA LEU A 394 10.82 16.10 0.83
C LEU A 394 11.73 14.86 0.99
N LYS A 395 12.65 14.84 1.95
CA LYS A 395 13.62 13.75 2.15
C LYS A 395 13.40 13.00 3.46
N ASN A 396 12.33 13.29 4.19
CA ASN A 396 12.05 12.66 5.46
C ASN A 396 10.72 11.88 5.41
N PRO A 397 10.76 10.53 5.45
CA PRO A 397 9.55 9.70 5.46
C PRO A 397 8.58 9.92 6.64
N LEU A 398 9.00 10.66 7.68
CA LEU A 398 8.14 11.07 8.79
C LEU A 398 7.36 12.36 8.51
N ASP A 399 7.71 13.10 7.45
CA ASP A 399 7.08 14.33 7.02
C ASP A 399 6.00 14.05 5.96
N ALA A 400 4.86 14.72 6.05
CA ALA A 400 3.78 14.56 5.08
C ALA A 400 4.24 14.96 3.66
N SER A 401 5.16 15.92 3.55
CA SER A 401 5.71 16.43 2.30
C SER A 401 6.40 15.33 1.48
N PHE A 402 6.98 14.33 2.14
CA PHE A 402 7.66 13.22 1.47
C PHE A 402 6.74 12.45 0.51
N PHE A 403 5.46 12.31 0.87
CA PHE A 403 4.46 11.60 0.06
C PHE A 403 3.99 12.40 -1.16
N TYR A 404 4.45 13.63 -1.36
CA TYR A 404 4.20 14.43 -2.56
C TYR A 404 5.35 14.36 -3.57
N ASN A 405 6.38 13.57 -3.29
CA ASN A 405 7.31 13.14 -4.34
C ASN A 405 6.62 12.13 -5.27
N SER A 406 7.17 11.98 -6.47
CA SER A 406 6.74 10.90 -7.37
C SER A 406 7.05 9.53 -6.77
N LEU A 407 6.23 8.53 -7.09
CA LEU A 407 6.40 7.15 -6.61
C LEU A 407 7.83 6.65 -6.90
N PHE A 408 8.37 6.96 -8.08
CA PHE A 408 9.74 6.60 -8.45
C PHE A 408 10.77 7.20 -7.48
N LYS A 409 10.62 8.48 -7.08
CA LYS A 409 11.52 9.11 -6.10
C LYS A 409 11.44 8.46 -4.73
N ILE A 410 10.24 8.11 -4.26
CA ILE A 410 10.03 7.42 -2.98
C ILE A 410 10.65 6.03 -3.01
N GLY A 411 10.39 5.25 -4.06
CA GLY A 411 10.98 3.92 -4.20
C GLY A 411 12.49 3.96 -4.30
N LYS A 412 13.05 4.89 -5.07
CA LYS A 412 14.50 5.12 -5.12
C LYS A 412 15.06 5.50 -3.76
N TYR A 413 14.40 6.38 -3.01
CA TYR A 413 14.80 6.76 -1.66
C TYR A 413 14.91 5.50 -0.77
N HIS A 414 13.86 4.69 -0.67
CA HIS A 414 13.86 3.50 0.18
C HIS A 414 14.84 2.39 -0.26
N LEU A 415 15.14 2.28 -1.56
CA LEU A 415 16.12 1.33 -2.08
C LEU A 415 17.58 1.84 -1.97
N THR A 416 17.79 3.14 -1.74
CA THR A 416 19.12 3.78 -1.69
C THR A 416 20.10 3.09 -0.73
N PRO A 417 19.74 2.71 0.52
CA PRO A 417 20.67 2.04 1.42
C PRO A 417 21.23 0.73 0.85
N ALA A 418 20.37 -0.08 0.21
CA ALA A 418 20.80 -1.32 -0.44
C ALA A 418 21.64 -1.05 -1.69
N ILE A 419 21.26 -0.06 -2.50
CA ILE A 419 21.97 0.31 -3.72
C ILE A 419 23.39 0.80 -3.41
N GLU A 420 23.54 1.75 -2.48
CA GLU A 420 24.86 2.29 -2.09
C GLU A 420 25.77 1.17 -1.50
N LEU A 421 25.19 0.21 -0.78
CA LEU A 421 25.93 -0.95 -0.26
C LEU A 421 26.45 -1.85 -1.39
N LEU A 422 25.61 -2.11 -2.40
CA LEU A 422 25.99 -2.87 -3.59
C LEU A 422 27.04 -2.15 -4.43
N GLU A 423 26.92 -0.83 -4.57
CA GLU A 423 27.89 0.02 -5.27
C GLU A 423 29.26 -0.03 -4.59
N PHE A 424 29.29 0.15 -3.26
CA PHE A 424 30.54 0.02 -2.50
C PHE A 424 31.18 -1.36 -2.67
N THR A 425 30.37 -2.42 -2.62
CA THR A 425 30.87 -3.80 -2.74
C THR A 425 31.52 -4.06 -4.10
N GLN A 426 31.08 -3.37 -5.16
CA GLN A 426 31.68 -3.48 -6.50
C GLN A 426 33.04 -2.77 -6.61
N VAL A 427 33.20 -1.62 -5.95
CA VAL A 427 34.38 -0.74 -6.09
C VAL A 427 35.41 -0.87 -4.95
N MET A 428 35.07 -1.48 -3.81
CA MET A 428 35.93 -1.43 -2.62
C MET A 428 37.35 -1.97 -2.86
N THR A 429 37.53 -3.00 -3.68
CA THR A 429 38.85 -3.61 -3.95
C THR A 429 39.73 -2.82 -4.91
N THR A 430 39.18 -1.80 -5.59
CA THR A 430 39.94 -0.86 -6.44
C THR A 430 40.40 0.40 -5.70
N LEU A 431 39.96 0.60 -4.45
CA LEU A 431 40.36 1.75 -3.65
C LEU A 431 41.84 1.61 -3.25
N GLY A 432 42.68 2.54 -3.73
CA GLY A 432 44.13 2.49 -3.56
C GLY A 432 44.65 3.28 -2.35
N ASP A 433 43.91 4.29 -1.90
CA ASP A 433 44.41 5.31 -0.99
C ASP A 433 43.30 5.88 -0.09
N LEU A 434 43.71 6.57 0.98
CA LEU A 434 42.80 7.12 1.98
C LEU A 434 41.92 8.25 1.43
N GLU A 435 42.43 9.01 0.45
CA GLU A 435 41.68 10.12 -0.13
C GLU A 435 40.50 9.61 -0.96
N THR A 436 40.71 8.59 -1.80
CA THR A 436 39.62 7.95 -2.56
C THR A 436 38.61 7.25 -1.66
N LEU A 437 39.07 6.61 -0.56
CA LEU A 437 38.16 6.05 0.43
C LEU A 437 37.28 7.13 1.05
N ASN A 438 37.86 8.24 1.52
CA ASN A 438 37.10 9.34 2.15
C ASN A 438 36.13 9.99 1.16
N LYS A 439 36.52 10.16 -0.10
CA LYS A 439 35.61 10.65 -1.17
C LYS A 439 34.43 9.71 -1.36
N THR A 440 34.68 8.41 -1.43
CA THR A 440 33.63 7.39 -1.61
C THR A 440 32.67 7.35 -0.41
N VAL A 441 33.21 7.36 0.82
CA VAL A 441 32.38 7.40 2.04
C VAL A 441 31.55 8.69 2.11
N SER A 442 32.11 9.83 1.69
CA SER A 442 31.41 11.10 1.71
C SER A 442 30.36 11.26 0.59
N SER A 443 30.45 10.47 -0.50
CA SER A 443 29.44 10.47 -1.55
C SER A 443 28.18 9.70 -1.19
N PHE A 444 28.26 8.77 -0.24
CA PHE A 444 27.10 7.99 0.21
C PHE A 444 26.24 8.80 1.18
N THR A 445 24.94 8.71 0.97
CA THR A 445 23.93 9.44 1.73
C THR A 445 23.30 8.59 2.82
N ALA A 446 23.24 7.27 2.62
CA ALA A 446 22.61 6.28 3.49
C ALA A 446 23.61 5.30 4.10
N VAL A 447 24.75 5.00 3.47
CA VAL A 447 25.69 4.01 4.00
C VAL A 447 26.87 4.65 4.72
N GLY A 448 26.87 4.55 6.06
CA GLY A 448 27.97 5.00 6.91
C GLY A 448 29.13 4.00 7.12
N PRO A 449 30.24 4.43 7.76
CA PRO A 449 31.44 3.60 7.98
C PRO A 449 31.20 2.27 8.73
N THR A 450 30.22 2.21 9.63
CA THR A 450 29.84 0.99 10.36
C THR A 450 29.41 -0.12 9.41
N HIS A 451 28.51 0.20 8.47
CA HIS A 451 28.02 -0.72 7.44
C HIS A 451 29.14 -1.16 6.50
N LEU A 452 29.95 -0.21 6.02
CA LEU A 452 31.08 -0.49 5.13
C LEU A 452 32.08 -1.45 5.80
N LEU A 453 32.33 -1.29 7.11
CA LEU A 453 33.21 -2.18 7.86
C LEU A 453 32.67 -3.61 7.91
N ALA A 454 31.36 -3.75 8.09
CA ALA A 454 30.70 -5.05 8.09
C ALA A 454 30.83 -5.74 6.73
N VAL A 455 30.62 -5.01 5.63
CA VAL A 455 30.84 -5.53 4.26
C VAL A 455 32.29 -5.98 4.08
N VAL A 456 33.27 -5.13 4.42
CA VAL A 456 34.70 -5.47 4.28
C VAL A 456 35.10 -6.71 5.08
N LYS A 457 34.45 -6.97 6.23
CA LYS A 457 34.67 -8.19 7.03
C LYS A 457 34.04 -9.44 6.41
N ASN A 458 32.91 -9.28 5.73
CA ASN A 458 32.11 -10.36 5.18
C ASN A 458 32.40 -10.66 3.70
N TYR A 459 33.17 -9.79 3.03
CA TYR A 459 33.51 -9.88 1.62
C TYR A 459 34.26 -11.17 1.23
N ARG A 460 33.80 -11.79 0.14
CA ARG A 460 34.40 -12.97 -0.50
C ARG A 460 35.14 -12.55 -1.75
N TYR A 461 36.47 -12.64 -1.68
CA TYR A 461 37.36 -12.30 -2.78
C TYR A 461 37.32 -13.35 -3.89
N GLU A 462 37.18 -12.89 -5.12
CA GLU A 462 37.32 -13.69 -6.33
C GLU A 462 38.80 -14.04 -6.57
N THR A 463 39.09 -15.08 -7.35
CA THR A 463 40.45 -15.66 -7.44
C THR A 463 41.50 -14.67 -8.00
N GLU A 464 41.09 -13.82 -8.94
CA GLU A 464 41.94 -12.78 -9.56
C GLU A 464 41.89 -11.43 -8.82
N GLU A 465 41.16 -11.32 -7.71
CA GLU A 465 40.87 -10.02 -7.08
C GLU A 465 41.87 -9.64 -5.97
N THR A 466 42.30 -8.38 -5.95
CA THR A 466 43.15 -7.85 -4.87
C THR A 466 42.39 -7.76 -3.54
N LYS A 467 43.07 -8.06 -2.43
CA LYS A 467 42.46 -7.91 -1.11
C LYS A 467 42.35 -6.44 -0.72
N PHE A 468 41.28 -6.09 -0.01
CA PHE A 468 41.13 -4.75 0.55
C PHE A 468 42.30 -4.40 1.47
N ALA A 469 42.90 -3.22 1.28
CA ALA A 469 44.11 -2.83 1.99
C ALA A 469 43.89 -2.78 3.51
N LYS A 470 44.82 -3.38 4.27
CA LYS A 470 44.72 -3.44 5.74
C LYS A 470 44.73 -2.05 6.39
N LEU A 471 45.48 -1.10 5.83
CA LEU A 471 45.54 0.28 6.31
C LEU A 471 44.16 0.96 6.17
N LEU A 472 43.56 0.90 4.97
CA LEU A 472 42.22 1.42 4.71
C LEU A 472 41.15 0.80 5.61
N LYS A 473 41.28 -0.48 5.96
CA LYS A 473 40.38 -1.15 6.92
C LYS A 473 40.51 -0.58 8.33
N ASN A 474 41.72 -0.26 8.78
CA ASN A 474 41.97 0.35 10.08
C ASN A 474 41.45 1.80 10.11
N ASP A 475 41.64 2.55 9.02
CA ASP A 475 41.12 3.91 8.88
C ASP A 475 39.59 3.91 8.93
N LEU A 476 38.94 2.99 8.22
CA LEU A 476 37.50 2.83 8.25
C LEU A 476 36.97 2.43 9.64
N LYS A 477 37.72 1.60 10.38
CA LYS A 477 37.43 1.31 11.79
C LYS A 477 37.55 2.55 12.67
N ALA A 478 38.56 3.40 12.45
CA ALA A 478 38.73 4.66 13.18
C ALA A 478 37.60 5.65 12.87
N LEU A 479 37.18 5.76 11.59
CA LEU A 479 36.04 6.57 11.17
C LEU A 479 34.74 6.10 11.83
N SER A 480 34.51 4.78 11.86
CA SER A 480 33.36 4.18 12.54
C SER A 480 33.32 4.50 14.03
N ALA A 481 34.47 4.50 14.72
CA ALA A 481 34.55 4.85 16.14
C ALA A 481 34.36 6.35 16.41
N SER A 482 34.65 7.21 15.43
CA SER A 482 34.56 8.66 15.60
C SER A 482 33.12 9.18 15.65
N GLY A 483 32.15 8.46 15.07
CA GLY A 483 30.73 8.85 15.02
C GLY A 483 30.44 10.18 14.30
N LYS A 484 31.42 10.76 13.59
CA LYS A 484 31.32 12.13 13.04
C LYS A 484 30.48 12.26 11.77
N LEU A 485 30.19 11.16 11.08
CA LEU A 485 29.42 11.18 9.84
C LEU A 485 27.93 11.14 10.15
N LYS A 486 27.28 12.31 10.06
CA LYS A 486 25.82 12.39 9.99
C LYS A 486 25.39 12.04 8.57
N LEU A 487 24.67 10.95 8.42
CA LEU A 487 24.03 10.57 7.17
C LEU A 487 22.91 11.56 6.87
N SER A 488 22.80 11.98 5.60
CA SER A 488 21.70 12.85 5.17
C SER A 488 20.40 12.07 4.97
N HIS A 489 20.49 10.76 4.77
CA HIS A 489 19.35 9.86 4.65
C HIS A 489 18.84 9.46 6.03
N VAL A 490 17.52 9.55 6.24
CA VAL A 490 16.89 9.14 7.50
C VAL A 490 16.76 7.62 7.52
N LEU A 491 17.44 6.99 8.47
CA LEU A 491 17.43 5.54 8.67
C LEU A 491 16.80 5.19 10.02
N PHE A 492 16.06 4.08 10.03
CA PHE A 492 15.43 3.54 11.24
C PHE A 492 16.10 2.22 11.56
N TYR A 493 16.91 2.20 12.61
CA TYR A 493 17.65 1.00 13.03
C TYR A 493 16.79 0.11 13.93
N SER A 494 17.00 -1.21 13.86
CA SER A 494 16.59 -2.11 14.93
C SER A 494 17.39 -1.73 16.18
N GLY A 495 16.76 -1.53 17.35
CA GLY A 495 17.32 -0.89 18.55
C GLY A 495 18.57 -1.49 19.22
N ASN A 496 19.39 -2.23 18.48
CA ASN A 496 20.72 -2.71 18.85
C ASN A 496 21.71 -1.53 18.91
N GLU A 497 22.65 -1.58 19.86
CA GLU A 497 23.63 -0.50 20.12
C GLU A 497 24.48 -0.13 18.90
N ASP A 498 24.71 -1.08 17.98
CA ASP A 498 25.61 -0.93 16.85
C ASP A 498 25.01 -0.22 15.63
N ASN A 499 23.70 0.08 15.60
CA ASN A 499 23.00 0.70 14.46
C ASN A 499 23.42 0.09 13.10
N LEU A 500 23.42 -1.24 13.02
CA LEU A 500 23.91 -1.97 11.84
C LEU A 500 22.76 -2.43 10.92
N PHE A 501 21.64 -2.85 11.49
CA PHE A 501 20.49 -3.38 10.77
C PHE A 501 19.32 -2.41 10.83
N LEU A 502 18.58 -2.31 9.73
CA LEU A 502 17.39 -1.48 9.62
C LEU A 502 16.18 -2.21 10.22
N ASN A 503 15.29 -1.47 10.86
CA ASN A 503 14.03 -1.98 11.36
C ASN A 503 13.01 -2.11 10.22
N ALA A 504 12.99 -3.25 9.53
CA ALA A 504 12.05 -3.50 8.43
C ALA A 504 10.56 -3.40 8.84
N SER A 505 10.25 -3.50 10.15
CA SER A 505 8.89 -3.38 10.70
C SER A 505 8.58 -1.99 11.24
N HIS A 506 9.32 -0.95 10.82
CA HIS A 506 9.05 0.42 11.22
C HIS A 506 7.67 0.89 10.70
N ILE A 507 6.91 1.57 11.57
CA ILE A 507 5.58 2.09 11.26
C ILE A 507 5.68 3.61 11.13
N PHE A 508 5.32 4.11 9.94
CA PHE A 508 5.31 5.55 9.65
C PHE A 508 4.04 6.23 10.16
N PRO A 509 4.11 7.52 10.57
CA PRO A 509 2.91 8.30 10.86
C PRO A 509 2.06 8.50 9.59
N VAL A 510 0.75 8.58 9.75
CA VAL A 510 -0.18 8.76 8.60
C VAL A 510 -0.21 10.21 8.15
N ALA A 511 -0.07 10.46 6.85
CA ALA A 511 -0.36 11.75 6.22
C ALA A 511 -1.83 11.77 5.77
N LEU A 512 -2.59 12.76 6.24
CA LEU A 512 -4.00 12.91 5.89
C LEU A 512 -4.16 13.71 4.58
N PRO A 513 -4.96 13.23 3.60
CA PRO A 513 -5.26 13.99 2.39
C PRO A 513 -6.06 15.26 2.70
N ASN A 514 -5.80 16.35 1.99
CA ASN A 514 -6.54 17.59 2.13
C ASN A 514 -7.92 17.49 1.44
N LEU A 515 -8.90 18.28 1.89
CA LEU A 515 -10.24 18.34 1.30
C LEU A 515 -10.20 18.66 -0.19
N LEU A 516 -9.34 19.60 -0.62
CA LEU A 516 -9.21 19.93 -2.05
C LEU A 516 -8.69 18.76 -2.88
N GLU A 517 -7.81 17.93 -2.32
CA GLU A 517 -7.27 16.75 -2.99
C GLU A 517 -8.35 15.68 -3.14
N LEU A 518 -9.11 15.45 -2.06
CA LEU A 518 -10.24 14.54 -2.07
C LEU A 518 -11.33 15.02 -3.02
N LEU A 519 -11.64 16.31 -3.05
CA LEU A 519 -12.59 16.89 -4.00
C LEU A 519 -12.14 16.66 -5.45
N HIS A 520 -10.85 16.90 -5.75
CA HIS A 520 -10.29 16.64 -7.07
C HIS A 520 -10.48 15.18 -7.49
N GLN A 521 -10.13 14.23 -6.61
CA GLN A 521 -10.27 12.80 -6.90
C GLN A 521 -11.73 12.35 -7.04
N HIS A 522 -12.66 12.97 -6.32
CA HIS A 522 -14.08 12.67 -6.36
C HIS A 522 -14.81 13.44 -7.48
N GLY A 523 -14.10 13.96 -8.49
CA GLY A 523 -14.70 14.60 -9.67
C GLY A 523 -15.05 16.09 -9.53
N PHE A 524 -14.73 16.72 -8.40
CA PHE A 524 -14.93 18.15 -8.14
C PHE A 524 -13.64 18.98 -8.33
N GLY A 525 -12.82 18.61 -9.32
CA GLY A 525 -11.59 19.33 -9.63
C GLY A 525 -11.85 20.77 -10.07
N VAL A 526 -11.08 21.72 -9.52
CA VAL A 526 -11.15 23.14 -9.90
C VAL A 526 -10.81 23.34 -11.39
N GLU A 527 -9.94 22.48 -11.94
CA GLU A 527 -9.49 22.52 -13.35
C GLU A 527 -10.35 21.67 -14.28
N ALA A 528 -10.96 20.58 -13.77
CA ALA A 528 -11.80 19.68 -14.54
C ALA A 528 -12.88 19.06 -13.62
N TYR A 529 -14.14 19.40 -13.89
CA TYR A 529 -15.31 18.80 -13.24
C TYR A 529 -15.75 17.57 -14.04
N ASP A 530 -15.71 16.40 -13.42
CA ASP A 530 -16.24 15.16 -13.99
C ASP A 530 -17.57 14.79 -13.30
N PRO A 531 -18.71 15.01 -13.97
CA PRO A 531 -20.02 14.73 -13.39
C PRO A 531 -20.26 13.23 -13.13
N SER A 532 -19.60 12.34 -13.87
CA SER A 532 -19.79 10.89 -13.73
C SER A 532 -19.17 10.37 -12.44
N THR A 533 -17.89 10.71 -12.24
CA THR A 533 -17.13 10.47 -11.01
C THR A 533 -17.80 11.17 -9.82
N ALA A 534 -18.19 12.44 -9.97
CA ALA A 534 -18.87 13.20 -8.91
C ALA A 534 -20.22 12.61 -8.48
N LYS A 535 -20.88 11.83 -9.35
CA LYS A 535 -22.10 11.08 -9.01
C LYS A 535 -21.79 9.75 -8.34
N ALA A 536 -20.79 9.01 -8.85
CA ALA A 536 -20.42 7.70 -8.34
C ALA A 536 -19.96 7.73 -6.87
N PHE A 537 -19.28 8.80 -6.46
CA PHE A 537 -18.75 8.94 -5.11
C PHE A 537 -19.69 9.66 -4.12
N GLN A 538 -20.95 9.90 -4.49
CA GLN A 538 -21.91 10.47 -3.54
C GLN A 538 -22.30 9.43 -2.50
N PRO A 539 -22.58 9.84 -1.26
CA PRO A 539 -23.09 8.95 -0.23
C PRO A 539 -24.58 8.66 -0.45
N MET A 540 -24.98 8.36 -1.69
CA MET A 540 -26.31 7.93 -2.06
C MET A 540 -26.35 6.40 -2.03
N LEU A 541 -27.40 5.85 -1.44
CA LEU A 541 -27.52 4.40 -1.25
C LEU A 541 -28.37 3.78 -2.36
N PRO A 542 -27.97 2.62 -2.90
CA PRO A 542 -28.82 1.78 -3.73
C PRO A 542 -30.13 1.41 -3.01
N LEU A 543 -31.20 1.19 -3.78
CA LEU A 543 -32.53 0.91 -3.23
C LEU A 543 -32.57 -0.37 -2.38
N ASP A 544 -31.87 -1.41 -2.79
CA ASP A 544 -31.71 -2.66 -2.05
C ASP A 544 -31.09 -2.44 -0.66
N VAL A 545 -30.12 -1.53 -0.56
CA VAL A 545 -29.48 -1.17 0.71
C VAL A 545 -30.43 -0.38 1.60
N VAL A 546 -31.17 0.57 1.02
CA VAL A 546 -32.18 1.36 1.74
C VAL A 546 -33.29 0.45 2.27
N ASP A 547 -33.85 -0.39 1.41
CA ASP A 547 -34.94 -1.32 1.77
C ASP A 547 -34.50 -2.29 2.87
N ALA A 548 -33.26 -2.80 2.83
CA ALA A 548 -32.73 -3.67 3.88
C ALA A 548 -32.67 -2.98 5.24
N ILE A 549 -32.24 -1.71 5.27
CA ILE A 549 -32.14 -0.92 6.49
C ILE A 549 -33.52 -0.49 7.01
N ASP A 550 -34.42 -0.10 6.12
CA ASP A 550 -35.81 0.24 6.48
C ASP A 550 -36.54 -0.99 7.05
N ASN A 551 -36.30 -2.19 6.50
CA ASN A 551 -36.82 -3.43 7.08
C ASN A 551 -36.32 -3.69 8.51
N ILE A 552 -35.04 -3.38 8.81
CA ILE A 552 -34.49 -3.49 10.17
C ILE A 552 -35.22 -2.51 11.10
N TYR A 553 -35.47 -1.28 10.63
CA TYR A 553 -36.18 -0.26 11.37
C TYR A 553 -37.65 -0.66 11.66
N ASP A 554 -38.39 -1.08 10.63
CA ASP A 554 -39.80 -1.45 10.71
C ASP A 554 -40.06 -2.68 11.58
N GLN A 555 -39.14 -3.67 11.56
CA GLN A 555 -39.22 -4.83 12.44
C GLN A 555 -39.16 -4.44 13.91
N GLN A 556 -38.31 -3.46 14.26
CA GLN A 556 -38.25 -2.98 15.63
C GLN A 556 -39.44 -2.11 16.00
N GLU A 557 -39.90 -1.24 15.09
CA GLU A 557 -41.09 -0.44 15.34
C GLU A 557 -42.30 -1.36 15.60
N SER A 558 -42.42 -2.46 14.86
CA SER A 558 -43.43 -3.49 15.07
C SER A 558 -43.29 -4.17 16.43
N ARG A 559 -42.07 -4.57 16.82
CA ARG A 559 -41.80 -5.15 18.16
C ARG A 559 -42.17 -4.17 19.28
N ALA A 560 -41.80 -2.89 19.16
CA ALA A 560 -42.11 -1.88 20.16
C ALA A 560 -43.63 -1.67 20.32
N ARG A 561 -44.36 -1.57 19.20
CA ARG A 561 -45.84 -1.48 19.20
C ARG A 561 -46.50 -2.73 19.79
N GLU A 562 -45.94 -3.92 19.54
CA GLU A 562 -46.43 -5.15 20.18
C GLU A 562 -46.23 -5.12 21.70
N TYR A 563 -45.06 -4.71 22.19
CA TYR A 563 -44.82 -4.58 23.63
C TYR A 563 -45.77 -3.57 24.30
N GLU A 564 -46.02 -2.42 23.67
CA GLU A 564 -47.00 -1.43 24.18
C GLU A 564 -48.42 -2.00 24.20
N ARG A 565 -48.80 -2.77 23.17
CA ARG A 565 -50.11 -3.43 23.11
C ARG A 565 -50.29 -4.50 24.19
N TYR A 566 -49.26 -5.29 24.48
CA TYR A 566 -49.31 -6.27 25.57
C TYR A 566 -49.25 -5.60 26.94
N GLY A 567 -48.51 -4.49 27.09
CA GLY A 567 -48.45 -3.70 28.32
C GLY A 567 -49.81 -3.13 28.72
N ASN A 568 -50.55 -2.53 27.77
CA ASN A 568 -51.89 -1.99 28.01
C ASN A 568 -52.95 -3.06 28.29
N ASN A 569 -52.82 -4.26 27.71
CA ASN A 569 -53.75 -5.36 27.98
C ASN A 569 -53.57 -5.98 29.39
N THR A 570 -52.45 -5.71 30.07
CA THR A 570 -52.24 -6.13 31.48
C THR A 570 -52.70 -5.09 32.51
N SER A 571 -53.18 -3.93 32.07
CA SER A 571 -53.65 -2.84 32.95
C SER A 571 -55.16 -2.58 32.86
N GLU A 572 -55.92 -3.40 32.13
CA GLU A 572 -57.38 -3.24 31.96
C GLU A 572 -58.22 -4.24 32.80
N ASP A 573 -57.61 -4.97 33.74
CA ASP A 573 -58.32 -5.77 34.73
C ASP A 573 -58.00 -5.25 36.14
N GLU A 574 -58.56 -4.10 36.52
CA GLU A 574 -58.91 -3.65 37.89
C GLU A 574 -59.18 -2.13 37.91
N ASP A 575 -60.41 -1.70 37.61
CA ASP A 575 -61.25 -0.85 38.49
C ASP A 575 -62.49 -0.32 37.74
N GLU A 576 -63.67 -0.82 38.11
CA GLU A 576 -64.94 -0.13 37.89
C GLU A 576 -65.15 0.87 39.03
N GLY A 577 -65.15 2.17 38.73
CA GLY A 577 -65.55 3.21 39.69
C GLY A 577 -65.50 4.64 39.15
N GLU A 578 -66.66 5.29 39.12
CA GLU A 578 -66.95 6.69 38.73
C GLU A 578 -65.93 7.75 39.19
N ASP A 579 -65.57 8.72 38.34
CA ASP A 579 -66.21 10.05 38.23
C ASP A 579 -65.42 10.95 37.24
N GLY A 580 -66.11 11.90 36.62
CA GLY A 580 -65.66 12.61 35.43
C GLY A 580 -64.67 13.78 35.64
N SER A 581 -63.89 14.06 34.59
CA SER A 581 -63.70 15.40 34.01
C SER A 581 -62.64 15.37 32.90
N LYS A 582 -62.96 15.93 31.73
CA LYS A 582 -61.95 16.30 30.72
C LYS A 582 -61.10 17.45 31.26
N PRO A 583 -59.81 17.51 30.90
CA PRO A 583 -59.46 18.58 29.96
C PRO A 583 -58.52 18.16 28.83
N THR A 584 -58.67 18.93 27.76
CA THR A 584 -57.87 19.07 26.55
C THR A 584 -56.45 19.58 26.84
N GLY A 585 -55.46 19.12 26.06
CA GLY A 585 -54.16 19.79 25.94
C GLY A 585 -53.11 18.89 25.28
N ALA A 586 -52.72 19.24 24.06
CA ALA A 586 -51.62 18.61 23.35
C ALA A 586 -50.28 18.93 24.03
N ASP A 587 -49.47 17.91 24.26
CA ASP A 587 -48.01 18.00 24.34
C ASP A 587 -47.42 16.59 24.12
N ASP A 588 -46.98 16.32 22.88
CA ASP A 588 -46.23 15.12 22.53
C ASP A 588 -44.80 15.26 23.05
N SER A 589 -44.64 15.04 24.36
CA SER A 589 -43.32 14.92 24.99
C SER A 589 -42.87 13.46 25.00
N PHE A 590 -41.81 13.22 24.24
CA PHE A 590 -40.99 12.01 24.20
C PHE A 590 -40.64 11.50 25.62
N LYS A 591 -41.23 10.36 26.03
CA LYS A 591 -40.96 9.71 27.33
C LYS A 591 -39.92 8.57 27.25
N GLY A 592 -38.85 8.77 26.49
CA GLY A 592 -37.76 7.80 26.37
C GLY A 592 -36.68 7.89 27.46
N THR A 593 -36.64 8.97 28.24
CA THR A 593 -35.47 9.32 29.09
C THR A 593 -35.66 9.16 30.59
N GLU A 594 -36.75 8.55 31.07
CA GLU A 594 -36.99 8.40 32.53
C GLU A 594 -36.50 7.07 33.14
N MET A 595 -36.00 6.12 32.36
CA MET A 595 -35.59 4.80 32.90
C MET A 595 -34.29 4.79 33.74
N PHE A 596 -33.61 5.92 33.96
CA PHE A 596 -32.39 5.97 34.77
C PHE A 596 -32.32 7.07 35.83
N LYS A 597 -33.43 7.75 36.16
CA LYS A 597 -33.42 8.76 37.24
C LYS A 597 -33.55 8.21 38.65
N GLU A 598 -33.90 6.93 38.83
CA GLU A 598 -33.97 6.32 40.16
C GLU A 598 -33.19 5.01 40.27
N VAL A 599 -31.87 5.11 40.35
CA VAL A 599 -31.07 4.03 40.95
C VAL A 599 -31.03 4.25 42.46
N LYS A 600 -31.96 3.61 43.18
CA LYS A 600 -31.83 3.44 44.64
C LYS A 600 -30.69 2.47 44.93
N MET A 601 -29.64 2.94 45.58
CA MET A 601 -28.58 2.07 46.11
C MET A 601 -29.15 1.16 47.22
N PRO A 602 -28.94 -0.17 47.18
CA PRO A 602 -29.24 -1.02 48.32
C PRO A 602 -28.15 -0.83 49.38
N SER A 603 -28.50 -0.22 50.51
CA SER A 603 -27.64 -0.10 51.68
C SER A 603 -27.71 -1.35 52.58
N GLY A 604 -26.54 -1.89 52.93
CA GLY A 604 -26.26 -2.61 54.18
C GLY A 604 -26.38 -4.14 54.14
N LEU A 605 -25.27 -4.89 54.06
CA LEU A 605 -24.35 -5.30 55.15
C LEU A 605 -24.71 -6.66 55.79
N VAL A 606 -23.98 -7.72 55.41
CA VAL A 606 -23.49 -8.73 56.36
C VAL A 606 -22.07 -9.15 55.95
N HIS A 607 -21.09 -8.77 56.77
CA HIS A 607 -19.71 -9.24 56.71
C HIS A 607 -19.64 -10.75 56.99
N LYS A 608 -18.76 -11.47 56.28
CA LYS A 608 -18.09 -12.65 56.83
C LYS A 608 -16.65 -12.73 56.30
N THR A 609 -15.73 -12.20 57.09
CA THR A 609 -14.28 -12.36 56.96
C THR A 609 -13.88 -13.80 57.26
N TRP A 610 -13.06 -14.40 56.40
CA TRP A 610 -12.34 -15.64 56.70
C TRP A 610 -10.85 -15.40 56.47
N GLU A 611 -10.09 -15.30 57.56
CA GLU A 611 -8.65 -15.54 57.55
C GLU A 611 -8.40 -17.03 57.86
N ARG A 612 -7.48 -17.62 57.08
CA ARG A 612 -6.56 -18.75 57.33
C ARG A 612 -7.02 -19.91 58.22
N GLU A 613 -6.99 -21.12 57.64
CA GLU A 613 -6.15 -22.23 58.12
C GLU A 613 -5.96 -23.29 57.00
N ASN A 614 -4.82 -23.98 57.06
CA ASN A 614 -4.25 -24.87 56.05
C ASN A 614 -5.02 -26.21 55.94
N GLU A 615 -4.97 -26.85 54.76
CA GLU A 615 -4.47 -28.22 54.51
C GLU A 615 -4.98 -28.73 53.15
N ASP A 616 -4.02 -29.11 52.30
CA ASP A 616 -4.06 -30.12 51.23
C ASP A 616 -5.36 -30.36 50.44
N GLU A 617 -5.38 -29.98 49.15
CA GLU A 617 -5.83 -30.85 48.04
C GLU A 617 -5.68 -30.19 46.65
N ILE A 618 -4.63 -30.61 45.93
CA ILE A 618 -4.55 -31.00 44.50
C ILE A 618 -5.17 -30.06 43.43
N ASN A 619 -4.28 -29.41 42.66
CA ASN A 619 -4.55 -28.76 41.38
C ASN A 619 -4.79 -29.81 40.26
N PRO A 620 -5.93 -29.79 39.53
CA PRO A 620 -6.19 -30.72 38.42
C PRO A 620 -5.78 -30.20 37.03
N TRP A 621 -4.88 -29.22 36.92
CA TRP A 621 -4.34 -28.75 35.64
C TRP A 621 -2.82 -28.54 35.69
N ALA A 622 -2.11 -29.64 35.94
CA ALA A 622 -0.80 -29.86 35.33
C ALA A 622 -1.00 -30.42 33.91
#